data_AF-A0A940WRE0-F1
#
_entry.id   AF-A0A940WRE0-F1
#
_cell.length_a   1.000
_cell.length_b   1.000
_cell.length_c   1.000
_cell.angle_alpha   90.00
_cell.angle_beta   90.00
_cell.angle_gamma   90.00
#
_symmetry.space_group_name_H-M   'P 1'
#
loop_
_entity.id
_entity.type
_entity.pdbx_description
1 polymer ?
#
loop_
_entity_poly.entity_id
_entity_poly.type
_entity_poly.pdbx_seq_one_letter_code
_entity_poly.pdbx_strand_id
1 'polypeptide(L)'
;MMKKTFTVALAALAVLTVPAAAYAGETGGTKPLHLRKGLTLTIPSSWKVTERWKDWVRVVTGPCPTLGTQEFGFRDSGCHSFWIMGPKAIKVGHEFFNAYTPDGPFYPATDVGPCPYDKKLYIGHLKLAAKGLRQVGPGHKAYYRDWSGQCVTQQTFKVKGHFNQREWYLPTSKILVIDQWRTPGLGDILRRATWS
;
A
#
# COMPACT_ATOMS: atom_id res chain seq x y z
N MET A 1 2.19 -35.82 69.47
CA MET A 1 2.14 -34.56 68.67
C MET A 1 2.77 -34.82 67.31
N MET A 2 1.95 -35.03 66.27
CA MET A 2 2.37 -35.39 64.92
C MET A 2 2.92 -34.17 64.16
N LYS A 3 4.17 -34.28 63.69
CA LYS A 3 4.82 -33.30 62.81
C LYS A 3 4.24 -33.46 61.40
N LYS A 4 3.60 -32.42 60.87
CA LYS A 4 3.11 -32.38 59.48
C LYS A 4 4.18 -31.74 58.59
N THR A 5 4.70 -32.53 57.67
CA THR A 5 5.62 -32.12 56.61
C THR A 5 4.82 -31.49 55.48
N PHE A 6 5.15 -30.25 55.09
CA PHE A 6 4.55 -29.57 53.94
C PHE A 6 5.42 -29.79 52.71
N THR A 7 4.86 -30.46 51.69
CA THR A 7 5.47 -30.62 50.37
C THR A 7 5.12 -29.39 49.52
N VAL A 8 6.12 -28.63 49.09
CA VAL A 8 5.94 -27.51 48.14
C VAL A 8 6.04 -28.06 46.72
N ALA A 9 4.96 -27.95 45.96
CA ALA A 9 4.93 -28.27 44.54
C ALA A 9 5.43 -27.07 43.71
N LEU A 10 6.54 -27.24 42.98
CA LEU A 10 7.02 -26.29 41.99
C LEU A 10 6.17 -26.40 40.72
N ALA A 11 5.38 -25.37 40.43
CA ALA A 11 4.71 -25.22 39.15
C ALA A 11 5.70 -24.63 38.12
N ALA A 12 6.13 -25.45 37.16
CA ALA A 12 6.93 -24.99 36.02
C ALA A 12 6.02 -24.26 35.02
N LEU A 13 6.22 -22.96 34.86
CA LEU A 13 5.60 -22.15 33.80
C LEU A 13 6.29 -22.46 32.47
N ALA A 14 5.63 -23.26 31.62
CA ALA A 14 6.04 -23.43 30.23
C ALA A 14 5.72 -22.14 29.46
N VAL A 15 6.76 -21.38 29.11
CA VAL A 15 6.65 -20.22 28.21
C VAL A 15 6.43 -20.77 26.80
N LEU A 16 5.19 -20.72 26.31
CA LEU A 16 4.86 -20.97 24.91
C LEU A 16 5.44 -19.82 24.07
N THR A 17 6.63 -20.03 23.52
CA THR A 17 7.16 -19.18 22.45
C THR A 17 6.32 -19.41 21.20
N VAL A 18 5.41 -18.49 20.93
CA VAL A 18 4.70 -18.45 19.64
C VAL A 18 5.74 -18.24 18.56
N PRO A 19 5.86 -19.10 17.54
CA PRO A 19 6.74 -18.83 16.42
C PRO A 19 6.20 -17.57 15.73
N ALA A 20 7.01 -16.51 15.71
CA ALA A 20 6.80 -15.43 14.75
C ALA A 20 6.73 -16.10 13.37
N ALA A 21 5.59 -15.94 12.69
CA ALA A 21 5.46 -16.38 11.31
C ALA A 21 6.56 -15.68 10.50
N ALA A 22 7.64 -16.40 10.24
CA ALA A 22 8.64 -16.00 9.27
C ALA A 22 7.91 -15.97 7.94
N TYR A 23 7.57 -14.77 7.46
CA TYR A 23 7.20 -14.59 6.07
C TYR A 23 8.32 -15.22 5.26
N ALA A 24 7.99 -16.21 4.45
CA ALA A 24 8.89 -16.76 3.45
C ALA A 24 9.38 -15.56 2.63
N GLY A 25 10.58 -15.08 2.95
CA GLY A 25 11.24 -14.05 2.18
C GLY A 25 11.37 -14.62 0.77
N GLU A 26 10.94 -13.87 -0.23
CA GLU A 26 11.42 -14.12 -1.58
C GLU A 26 12.93 -14.34 -1.46
N THR A 27 13.42 -15.52 -1.85
CA THR A 27 14.84 -15.86 -1.93
C THR A 27 15.55 -15.08 -3.05
N GLY A 28 15.06 -13.87 -3.35
CA GLY A 28 15.61 -12.92 -4.28
C GLY A 28 16.28 -11.80 -3.51
N GLY A 29 17.43 -11.34 -4.01
CA GLY A 29 18.08 -10.16 -3.47
C GLY A 29 17.17 -8.92 -3.49
N THR A 30 17.62 -7.86 -2.83
CA THR A 30 16.96 -6.55 -2.86
C THR A 30 17.76 -5.55 -3.67
N LYS A 31 17.10 -4.49 -4.15
CA LYS A 31 17.75 -3.35 -4.82
C LYS A 31 17.24 -2.02 -4.27
N PRO A 32 18.05 -0.96 -4.31
CA PRO A 32 17.60 0.38 -3.96
C PRO A 32 16.69 0.94 -5.07
N LEU A 33 15.60 1.59 -4.66
CA LEU A 33 14.78 2.48 -5.47
C LEU A 33 14.96 3.89 -4.91
N HIS A 34 15.75 4.69 -5.62
CA HIS A 34 15.97 6.08 -5.27
C HIS A 34 14.79 6.93 -5.76
N LEU A 35 14.27 7.74 -4.85
CA LEU A 35 13.15 8.62 -5.08
C LEU A 35 13.58 10.05 -4.78
N ARG A 36 12.70 10.98 -5.14
CA ARG A 36 12.96 12.41 -4.96
C ARG A 36 13.22 12.77 -3.51
N LYS A 37 13.98 13.85 -3.32
CA LYS A 37 14.33 14.42 -2.01
C LYS A 37 15.13 13.47 -1.12
N GLY A 38 15.85 12.50 -1.69
CA GLY A 38 16.76 11.62 -0.96
C GLY A 38 16.10 10.36 -0.39
N LEU A 39 14.78 10.19 -0.54
CA LEU A 39 14.10 8.97 -0.10
C LEU A 39 14.62 7.76 -0.88
N THR A 40 15.05 6.72 -0.19
CA THR A 40 15.42 5.44 -0.81
C THR A 40 14.61 4.31 -0.19
N LEU A 41 14.02 3.48 -1.05
CA LEU A 41 13.33 2.25 -0.65
C LEU A 41 14.20 1.04 -1.03
N THR A 42 14.36 0.09 -0.12
CA THR A 42 14.95 -1.22 -0.44
C THR A 42 13.82 -2.17 -0.83
N ILE A 43 13.71 -2.48 -2.12
CA ILE A 43 12.63 -3.31 -2.68
C ILE A 43 13.18 -4.66 -3.18
N PRO A 44 12.37 -5.72 -3.24
CA PRO A 44 12.76 -6.97 -3.90
C PRO A 44 13.24 -6.74 -5.33
N SER A 45 14.34 -7.41 -5.71
CA SER A 45 14.93 -7.25 -7.04
C SER A 45 14.01 -7.78 -8.15
N SER A 46 13.10 -8.70 -7.83
CA SER A 46 12.05 -9.24 -8.69
C SER A 46 11.03 -8.18 -9.13
N TRP A 47 10.83 -7.12 -8.33
CA TRP A 47 9.84 -6.08 -8.63
C TRP A 47 10.31 -5.19 -9.78
N LYS A 48 9.38 -4.85 -10.68
CA LYS A 48 9.67 -4.02 -11.85
C LYS A 48 9.25 -2.58 -11.56
N VAL A 49 10.20 -1.65 -11.69
CA VAL A 49 9.94 -0.22 -11.54
C VAL A 49 9.75 0.36 -12.93
N THR A 50 8.66 1.08 -13.14
CA THR A 50 8.38 1.77 -14.40
C THR A 50 8.03 3.23 -14.14
N GLU A 51 8.55 4.11 -14.99
CA GLU A 51 8.18 5.52 -15.00
C GLU A 51 7.43 5.77 -16.29
N ARG A 52 6.09 5.92 -16.21
CA ARG A 52 5.29 6.19 -17.41
C ARG A 52 5.29 7.67 -17.75
N TRP A 53 5.18 8.50 -16.71
CA TRP A 53 5.16 9.95 -16.81
C TRP A 53 6.00 10.55 -15.68
N LYS A 54 6.41 11.80 -15.87
CA LYS A 54 7.14 12.54 -14.82
C LYS A 54 6.30 12.60 -13.54
N ASP A 55 6.90 12.18 -12.42
CA ASP A 55 6.27 12.06 -11.11
C ASP A 55 5.20 10.95 -10.99
N TRP A 56 5.17 9.99 -11.93
CA TRP A 56 4.33 8.80 -11.89
C TRP A 56 5.20 7.55 -11.98
N VAL A 57 5.67 7.10 -10.81
CA VAL A 57 6.43 5.85 -10.69
C VAL A 57 5.46 4.74 -10.31
N ARG A 58 5.52 3.61 -11.01
CA ARG A 58 4.80 2.40 -10.65
C ARG A 58 5.79 1.30 -10.29
N VAL A 59 5.49 0.56 -9.23
CA VAL A 59 6.27 -0.60 -8.81
C VAL A 59 5.37 -1.82 -8.95
N VAL A 60 5.63 -2.64 -9.96
CA VAL A 60 4.92 -3.89 -10.25
C VAL A 60 5.51 -5.01 -9.42
N THR A 61 4.68 -5.64 -8.61
CA THR A 61 5.08 -6.63 -7.59
C THR A 61 4.55 -8.04 -7.89
N GLY A 62 3.86 -8.22 -9.01
CA GLY A 62 3.23 -9.49 -9.38
C GLY A 62 2.66 -9.44 -10.81
N PRO A 63 1.61 -10.22 -11.11
CA PRO A 63 0.94 -10.21 -12.41
C PRO A 63 0.51 -8.80 -12.81
N CYS A 64 0.74 -8.46 -14.07
CA CYS A 64 0.33 -7.18 -14.64
C CYS A 64 0.06 -7.35 -16.14
N PRO A 65 -1.17 -7.70 -16.54
CA PRO A 65 -1.50 -8.06 -17.92
C PRO A 65 -1.43 -6.86 -18.88
N THR A 66 -1.55 -5.64 -18.35
CA THR A 66 -1.46 -4.39 -19.11
C THR A 66 -0.02 -3.90 -19.26
N LEU A 67 0.98 -4.52 -18.64
CA LEU A 67 2.36 -4.01 -18.71
C LEU A 67 2.86 -3.97 -20.16
N GLY A 68 3.20 -2.76 -20.64
CA GLY A 68 3.67 -2.54 -22.00
C GLY A 68 2.56 -2.28 -23.03
N THR A 69 1.29 -2.27 -22.62
CA THR A 69 0.16 -1.96 -23.50
C THR A 69 -0.28 -0.51 -23.37
N GLN A 70 -1.17 -0.05 -24.26
CA GLN A 70 -1.71 1.32 -24.20
C GLN A 70 -2.58 1.55 -22.96
N GLU A 71 -3.22 0.49 -22.46
CA GLU A 71 -4.04 0.48 -21.26
C GLU A 71 -3.24 0.61 -19.96
N PHE A 72 -1.91 0.44 -19.99
CA PHE A 72 -1.05 0.43 -18.80
C PHE A 72 -1.07 1.75 -18.00
N GLY A 73 -2.01 1.97 -17.09
CA GLY A 73 -2.15 3.25 -16.39
C GLY A 73 -2.70 3.11 -14.98
N PHE A 74 -2.98 4.24 -14.34
CA PHE A 74 -3.55 4.24 -12.99
C PHE A 74 -4.92 3.56 -12.91
N ARG A 75 -5.68 3.62 -14.02
CA ARG A 75 -7.03 3.06 -14.15
C ARG A 75 -7.04 1.71 -14.87
N ASP A 76 -5.96 0.94 -14.81
CA ASP A 76 -5.99 -0.43 -15.30
C ASP A 76 -6.42 -1.43 -14.21
N SER A 77 -6.76 -2.64 -14.64
CA SER A 77 -7.17 -3.73 -13.74
C SER A 77 -6.24 -4.92 -13.85
N GLY A 78 -6.10 -5.67 -12.75
CA GLY A 78 -5.31 -6.90 -12.71
C GLY A 78 -3.79 -6.68 -12.55
N CYS A 79 -3.34 -5.44 -12.40
CA CYS A 79 -1.92 -5.12 -12.25
C CYS A 79 -1.50 -4.95 -10.79
N HIS A 80 -1.00 -6.03 -10.20
CA HIS A 80 -0.49 -6.09 -8.83
C HIS A 80 0.72 -5.18 -8.67
N SER A 81 0.48 -4.00 -8.09
CA SER A 81 1.44 -2.92 -8.04
C SER A 81 1.06 -1.87 -7.01
N PHE A 82 1.97 -0.96 -6.73
CA PHE A 82 1.67 0.29 -6.07
C PHE A 82 2.28 1.45 -6.85
N TRP A 83 1.73 2.64 -6.64
CA TRP A 83 2.19 3.88 -7.24
C TRP A 83 2.97 4.72 -6.24
N ILE A 84 3.95 5.46 -6.74
CA ILE A 84 4.66 6.51 -6.02
C ILE A 84 4.53 7.78 -6.85
N MET A 85 3.70 8.69 -6.34
CA MET A 85 3.33 9.95 -6.96
C MET A 85 4.21 11.08 -6.44
N GLY A 86 4.76 11.86 -7.37
CA GLY A 86 5.48 13.10 -7.08
C GLY A 86 4.60 14.35 -7.31
N PRO A 87 5.21 15.56 -7.30
CA PRO A 87 4.48 16.82 -7.33
C PRO A 87 3.51 16.99 -8.49
N LYS A 88 3.87 16.61 -9.72
CA LYS A 88 2.96 16.76 -10.86
C LYS A 88 1.72 15.86 -10.73
N ALA A 89 1.89 14.61 -10.31
CA ALA A 89 0.78 13.70 -10.04
C ALA A 89 -0.10 14.21 -8.89
N ILE A 90 0.51 14.67 -7.79
CA ILE A 90 -0.20 15.23 -6.62
C ILE A 90 -1.03 16.47 -6.99
N LYS A 91 -0.56 17.32 -7.92
CA LYS A 91 -1.30 18.53 -8.34
C LYS A 91 -2.63 18.23 -9.06
N VAL A 92 -2.79 17.01 -9.59
CA VAL A 92 -3.99 16.59 -10.31
C VAL A 92 -4.59 15.31 -9.71
N GLY A 93 -4.22 14.98 -8.47
CA GLY A 93 -4.45 13.67 -7.86
C GLY A 93 -5.84 13.42 -7.29
N HIS A 94 -6.75 14.38 -7.37
CA HIS A 94 -8.11 14.27 -6.87
C HIS A 94 -9.13 14.34 -8.01
N GLU A 95 -10.39 14.02 -7.71
CA GLU A 95 -11.52 14.18 -8.62
C GLU A 95 -11.53 15.55 -9.29
N PHE A 96 -11.94 15.57 -10.56
CA PHE A 96 -11.89 16.72 -11.45
C PHE A 96 -10.48 17.29 -11.66
N PHE A 97 -9.45 16.44 -11.50
CA PHE A 97 -8.04 16.80 -11.63
C PHE A 97 -7.59 17.90 -10.66
N ASN A 98 -8.26 17.98 -9.50
CA ASN A 98 -7.84 18.86 -8.43
C ASN A 98 -6.57 18.35 -7.72
N ALA A 99 -5.93 19.21 -6.94
CA ALA A 99 -4.79 18.81 -6.13
C ALA A 99 -5.22 17.80 -5.05
N TYR A 100 -4.43 16.74 -4.89
CA TYR A 100 -4.62 15.77 -3.82
C TYR A 100 -4.43 16.42 -2.46
N THR A 101 -5.37 16.15 -1.56
CA THR A 101 -5.21 16.34 -0.12
C THR A 101 -5.67 15.08 0.61
N PRO A 102 -5.18 14.80 1.83
CA PRO A 102 -5.49 13.56 2.55
C PRO A 102 -6.91 13.53 3.15
N ASP A 103 -7.80 14.44 2.75
CA ASP A 103 -9.23 14.45 3.07
C ASP A 103 -10.07 13.60 2.11
N GLY A 104 -9.55 13.29 0.93
CA GLY A 104 -10.15 12.38 -0.05
C GLY A 104 -9.13 11.38 -0.64
N PRO A 105 -9.62 10.33 -1.32
CA PRO A 105 -8.75 9.36 -1.97
C PRO A 105 -8.09 9.96 -3.21
N PHE A 106 -6.89 9.46 -3.55
CA PHE A 106 -6.29 9.76 -4.84
C PHE A 106 -7.11 9.13 -5.97
N TYR A 107 -7.73 9.98 -6.78
CA TYR A 107 -8.60 9.55 -7.87
C TYR A 107 -8.68 10.64 -8.97
N PRO A 108 -7.65 10.72 -9.84
CA PRO A 108 -7.46 11.80 -10.81
C PRO A 108 -8.34 11.59 -12.07
N ALA A 109 -9.65 11.70 -11.93
CA ALA A 109 -10.61 11.48 -13.01
C ALA A 109 -11.85 12.38 -12.89
N THR A 110 -12.61 12.49 -13.98
CA THR A 110 -13.93 13.14 -14.05
C THR A 110 -15.09 12.14 -14.14
N ASP A 111 -14.76 10.86 -14.29
CA ASP A 111 -15.65 9.74 -14.58
C ASP A 111 -15.29 8.52 -13.70
N VAL A 112 -16.09 7.46 -13.80
CA VAL A 112 -15.90 6.24 -13.02
C VAL A 112 -14.96 5.28 -13.73
N GLY A 113 -13.91 4.85 -13.04
CA GLY A 113 -12.88 3.93 -13.51
C GLY A 113 -13.22 2.47 -13.27
N PRO A 114 -12.50 1.57 -13.95
CA PRO A 114 -12.67 0.15 -13.69
C PRO A 114 -12.16 -0.19 -12.28
N CYS A 115 -12.75 -1.23 -11.71
CA CYS A 115 -12.32 -1.78 -10.43
C CYS A 115 -10.88 -2.32 -10.54
N PRO A 116 -10.01 -2.15 -9.51
CA PRO A 116 -8.62 -2.58 -9.59
C PRO A 116 -8.43 -4.06 -9.94
N TYR A 117 -9.30 -4.97 -9.46
CA TYR A 117 -9.14 -6.40 -9.70
C TYR A 117 -9.95 -6.96 -10.88
N ASP A 118 -10.95 -6.23 -11.40
CA ASP A 118 -11.82 -6.70 -12.49
C ASP A 118 -12.24 -5.54 -13.40
N LYS A 119 -11.77 -5.56 -14.65
CA LYS A 119 -12.06 -4.54 -15.66
C LYS A 119 -13.52 -4.45 -16.08
N LYS A 120 -14.36 -5.45 -15.75
CA LYS A 120 -15.80 -5.46 -16.04
C LYS A 120 -16.63 -4.76 -14.96
N LEU A 121 -16.02 -4.46 -13.82
CA LEU A 121 -16.63 -3.74 -12.71
C LEU A 121 -16.09 -2.31 -12.67
N TYR A 122 -16.82 -1.44 -11.99
CA TYR A 122 -16.50 -0.03 -11.82
C TYR A 122 -16.25 0.28 -10.35
N ILE A 123 -15.39 1.25 -10.09
CA ILE A 123 -15.17 1.79 -8.75
C ILE A 123 -16.47 2.47 -8.29
N GLY A 124 -17.01 2.00 -7.17
CA GLY A 124 -18.14 2.64 -6.51
C GLY A 124 -17.69 3.66 -5.47
N HIS A 125 -18.46 3.80 -4.40
CA HIS A 125 -18.13 4.74 -3.33
C HIS A 125 -16.87 4.31 -2.56
N LEU A 126 -15.95 5.24 -2.28
CA LEU A 126 -14.82 5.05 -1.37
C LEU A 126 -15.14 5.67 0.00
N LYS A 127 -14.99 4.89 1.08
CA LYS A 127 -15.17 5.34 2.47
C LYS A 127 -13.86 5.28 3.22
N LEU A 128 -13.60 6.27 4.05
CA LEU A 128 -12.43 6.23 4.93
C LEU A 128 -12.58 5.09 5.94
N ALA A 129 -11.71 4.09 5.85
CA ALA A 129 -11.68 2.94 6.75
C ALA A 129 -10.72 3.15 7.93
N ALA A 130 -9.57 3.80 7.67
CA ALA A 130 -8.62 4.15 8.72
C ALA A 130 -7.83 5.41 8.37
N LYS A 131 -7.39 6.14 9.39
CA LYS A 131 -6.46 7.28 9.25
C LYS A 131 -5.46 7.30 10.40
N GLY A 132 -4.31 7.93 10.17
CA GLY A 132 -3.31 8.17 11.21
C GLY A 132 -2.00 8.71 10.66
N LEU A 133 -0.94 8.60 11.47
CA LEU A 133 0.43 8.81 11.04
C LEU A 133 1.16 7.46 11.00
N ARG A 134 1.88 7.18 9.92
CA ARG A 134 2.70 5.95 9.78
C ARG A 134 4.15 6.32 9.52
N GLN A 135 5.05 5.58 10.16
CA GLN A 135 6.49 5.76 9.98
C GLN A 135 6.90 5.46 8.54
N VAL A 136 7.76 6.30 7.96
CA VAL A 136 8.39 6.08 6.65
C VAL A 136 9.88 6.39 6.77
N GLY A 137 10.67 5.44 7.25
CA GLY A 137 12.07 5.66 7.60
C GLY A 137 12.27 6.46 8.89
N PRO A 138 13.47 6.46 9.51
CA PRO A 138 13.74 7.19 10.74
C PRO A 138 13.40 8.68 10.64
N GLY A 139 12.74 9.24 11.66
CA GLY A 139 12.43 10.68 11.73
C GLY A 139 11.28 11.17 10.82
N HIS A 140 10.75 10.32 9.93
CA HIS A 140 9.75 10.73 8.95
C HIS A 140 8.42 9.97 9.14
N LYS A 141 7.31 10.71 9.13
CA LYS A 141 5.96 10.14 9.21
C LYS A 141 5.11 10.66 8.05
N ALA A 142 4.31 9.76 7.48
CA ALA A 142 3.33 10.08 6.46
C ALA A 142 1.92 10.15 7.03
N TYR A 143 1.08 11.03 6.48
CA TYR A 143 -0.36 10.91 6.64
C TYR A 143 -0.81 9.61 6.00
N TYR A 144 -1.33 8.71 6.82
CA TYR A 144 -1.87 7.45 6.37
C TYR A 144 -3.38 7.55 6.22
N ARG A 145 -3.89 7.05 5.09
CA ARG A 145 -5.32 6.83 4.83
C ARG A 145 -5.49 5.42 4.27
N ASP A 146 -6.52 4.73 4.71
CA ASP A 146 -6.99 3.49 4.10
C ASP A 146 -8.44 3.74 3.67
N TRP A 147 -8.68 3.72 2.37
CA TRP A 147 -9.99 3.92 1.78
C TRP A 147 -10.57 2.56 1.38
N SER A 148 -11.71 2.19 1.95
CA SER A 148 -12.48 1.02 1.51
C SER A 148 -13.35 1.41 0.32
N GLY A 149 -13.05 0.86 -0.85
CA GLY A 149 -13.79 1.08 -2.09
C GLY A 149 -14.70 -0.10 -2.41
N GLN A 150 -15.87 0.20 -2.99
CA GLN A 150 -16.75 -0.80 -3.59
C GLN A 150 -16.38 -1.04 -5.05
N CYS A 151 -16.63 -2.25 -5.53
CA CYS A 151 -16.66 -2.54 -6.96
C CYS A 151 -18.07 -2.96 -7.37
N VAL A 152 -18.63 -2.27 -8.35
CA VAL A 152 -20.05 -2.33 -8.72
C VAL A 152 -20.24 -2.67 -10.19
N THR A 153 -21.42 -3.18 -10.54
CA THR A 153 -21.87 -3.27 -11.94
C THR A 153 -22.18 -1.89 -12.51
N GLN A 154 -21.89 -1.67 -13.80
CA GLN A 154 -22.06 -0.36 -14.43
C GLN A 154 -23.51 0.15 -14.48
N GLN A 155 -24.46 -0.74 -14.78
CA GLN A 155 -25.86 -0.34 -15.05
C GLN A 155 -26.72 -0.26 -13.78
N THR A 156 -26.48 -1.17 -12.83
CA THR A 156 -27.35 -1.33 -11.65
C THR A 156 -26.67 -0.92 -10.35
N PHE A 157 -25.39 -0.53 -10.39
CA PHE A 157 -24.57 -0.18 -9.23
C PHE A 157 -24.57 -1.27 -8.13
N LYS A 158 -24.84 -2.53 -8.50
CA LYS A 158 -24.86 -3.64 -7.56
C LYS A 158 -23.42 -3.95 -7.13
N VAL A 159 -23.18 -3.92 -5.83
CA VAL A 159 -21.87 -4.28 -5.24
C VAL A 159 -21.55 -5.74 -5.53
N LYS A 160 -20.35 -5.99 -6.06
CA LYS A 160 -19.82 -7.31 -6.40
C LYS A 160 -18.55 -7.65 -5.62
N GLY A 161 -17.94 -6.67 -4.98
CA GLY A 161 -16.81 -6.86 -4.08
C GLY A 161 -16.29 -5.53 -3.58
N HIS A 162 -15.14 -5.59 -2.90
CA HIS A 162 -14.50 -4.44 -2.28
C HIS A 162 -13.00 -4.49 -2.52
N PHE A 163 -12.36 -3.33 -2.44
CA PHE A 163 -10.92 -3.18 -2.41
C PHE A 163 -10.52 -2.16 -1.35
N ASN A 164 -9.22 -2.06 -1.07
CA ASN A 164 -8.67 -1.01 -0.22
C ASN A 164 -7.62 -0.24 -0.97
N GLN A 165 -7.66 1.08 -0.88
CA GLN A 165 -6.60 1.97 -1.33
C GLN A 165 -5.88 2.53 -0.10
N ARG A 166 -4.68 2.02 0.16
CA ARG A 166 -3.79 2.48 1.23
C ARG A 166 -2.91 3.60 0.70
N GLU A 167 -2.83 4.69 1.43
CA GLU A 167 -2.09 5.89 1.04
C GLU A 167 -1.13 6.33 2.13
N TRP A 168 0.10 6.65 1.74
CA TRP A 168 1.10 7.29 2.62
C TRP A 168 1.54 8.60 1.97
N TYR A 169 1.04 9.71 2.51
CA TYR A 169 1.36 11.04 2.02
C TYR A 169 2.40 11.76 2.89
N LEU A 170 3.54 12.09 2.29
CA LEU A 170 4.63 12.89 2.85
C LEU A 170 4.55 14.30 2.26
N PRO A 171 3.92 15.28 2.93
CA PRO A 171 3.65 16.61 2.36
C PRO A 171 4.93 17.41 2.10
N THR A 172 5.86 17.44 3.05
CA THR A 172 7.14 18.16 2.93
C THR A 172 7.95 17.65 1.75
N SER A 173 8.06 16.33 1.66
CA SER A 173 8.78 15.67 0.59
C SER A 173 7.96 15.54 -0.67
N LYS A 174 6.68 15.98 -0.72
CA LYS A 174 5.69 15.82 -1.81
C LYS A 174 5.76 14.44 -2.50
N ILE A 175 5.61 13.39 -1.69
CA ILE A 175 5.57 11.99 -2.14
C ILE A 175 4.28 11.39 -1.61
N LEU A 176 3.54 10.72 -2.49
CA LEU A 176 2.33 9.97 -2.13
C LEU A 176 2.48 8.53 -2.64
N VAL A 177 2.48 7.56 -1.73
CA VAL A 177 2.45 6.13 -2.07
C VAL A 177 1.01 5.67 -2.06
N ILE A 178 0.55 4.97 -3.12
CA ILE A 178 -0.83 4.49 -3.27
C ILE A 178 -0.80 3.01 -3.58
N ASP A 179 -1.48 2.21 -2.77
CA ASP A 179 -1.53 0.77 -2.93
C ASP A 179 -2.97 0.24 -2.84
N GLN A 180 -3.46 -0.25 -3.98
CA GLN A 180 -4.79 -0.83 -4.13
C GLN A 180 -4.81 -2.36 -3.96
N TRP A 181 -3.64 -2.98 -3.77
CA TRP A 181 -3.44 -4.42 -3.84
C TRP A 181 -3.04 -5.04 -2.51
N ARG A 182 -2.98 -4.22 -1.45
CA ARG A 182 -2.45 -4.61 -0.14
C ARG A 182 -1.09 -5.30 -0.28
N THR A 183 -0.20 -4.73 -1.11
CA THR A 183 1.12 -5.31 -1.42
C THR A 183 1.81 -5.84 -0.15
N PRO A 184 2.10 -7.15 -0.08
CA PRO A 184 2.79 -7.75 1.06
C PRO A 184 4.14 -7.08 1.30
N GLY A 185 4.46 -6.80 2.57
CA GLY A 185 5.72 -6.18 2.96
C GLY A 185 5.88 -4.69 2.63
N LEU A 186 4.97 -4.05 1.88
CA LEU A 186 5.12 -2.62 1.51
C LEU A 186 5.20 -1.70 2.73
N GLY A 187 4.35 -1.89 3.74
CA GLY A 187 4.41 -1.09 4.96
C GLY A 187 5.72 -1.23 5.73
N ASP A 188 6.35 -2.40 5.63
CA ASP A 188 7.65 -2.72 6.22
C ASP A 188 8.81 -2.08 5.47
N ILE A 189 8.76 -2.13 4.13
CA ILE A 189 9.70 -1.43 3.24
C ILE A 189 9.65 0.07 3.51
N LEU A 190 8.45 0.66 3.58
CA LEU A 190 8.27 2.07 3.89
C LEU A 190 8.81 2.41 5.28
N ARG A 191 8.50 1.61 6.31
CA ARG A 191 9.01 1.83 7.67
C ARG A 191 10.54 1.85 7.73
N ARG A 192 11.21 1.01 6.94
CA ARG A 192 12.68 0.90 6.88
C ARG A 192 13.34 1.79 5.82
N ALA A 193 12.59 2.68 5.18
CA ALA A 193 13.14 3.61 4.20
C ALA A 193 14.28 4.45 4.79
N THR A 194 15.18 4.91 3.93
CA THR A 194 16.29 5.78 4.31
C THR A 194 16.23 7.10 3.57
N TRP A 195 16.97 8.09 4.09
CA TRP A 195 17.11 9.41 3.49
C TRP A 195 18.60 9.72 3.34
N SER A 196 19.02 10.12 2.15
CA SER A 196 20.39 10.51 1.80
C SER A 196 20.41 11.77 0.95
#